data_AF-A0A182WX92-F1
#
_entry.id   AF-A0A182WX92-F1
#
_cell.length_a   1.000
_cell.length_b   1.000
_cell.length_c   1.000
_cell.angle_alpha   90.00
_cell.angle_beta   90.00
_cell.angle_gamma   90.00
#
_symmetry.space_group_name_H-M   'P 1'
#
loop_
_entity.id
_entity.type
_entity.pdbx_description
1 polymer ?
#
loop_
_entity_poly.entity_id
_entity_poly.type
_entity_poly.pdbx_seq_one_letter_code
_entity_poly.pdbx_strand_id
1 'polypeptide(L)'
;YVEDRLKPEYNYTVAIRVEVVAVEELSDEVKVQFESPAGIPSIDQKEEWFNVDVFEAPNPTNTARIMLGNITLTSDIGSIRYMALLVSERLCQPDPTPRTDFINSTGGTQWPSVSDWYLANEKRCAEQYQTTPKFWNPMARGQRATTDREAAGLIEYVIGKENCDRGQEYCNGPLKPGTEYALIVRIFSRSGYTDSEMQVFRTDSLIKVGLIVSAVLACLVLAFLGGLFVVWRKQRLLLPAQQTRGAPTEEPADIPVKNFPHQYDELFQSNREKVSKEFQAINYFSDFALQDTVSFQSARENERKNRYVNILPYDSNRVLLDSNEDGEEGEYGANDYINASFIEGYKYQREYIATQGPKQETCADFWRMVLQYEIESIVMLTQPIDHDKNKCCQYFPRFDQYTDYGDIRVKCTQELNLSLYYKRLFLVSKGNLTKAVFHYHFLEWPDHSCPASTADLIKFSKIVRAERKSYAIPLVVHCSAGVGRTGTFIALDIVLQRLQQEKKINVYDTVKQLRRQRVKMVQTLDQYTFLYQCCMEYVSKSNRKKPKTSNIEIIRRDDKGKQHYPDVILEVEQQHIAVGNGGKPLFNIKFPKSVHAGGLGNVSFAPNEIESDKSA
;
A
#
# COMPACT_ATOMS: atom_id res chain seq x y z
N TYR A 1 9.20 -1.62 88.83
CA TYR A 1 9.19 -0.76 87.64
C TYR A 1 9.09 -1.71 86.46
N VAL A 2 7.95 -1.78 85.78
CA VAL A 2 7.78 -2.64 84.60
C VAL A 2 7.98 -1.73 83.39
N GLU A 3 8.99 -2.04 82.59
CA GLU A 3 9.60 -1.18 81.58
C GLU A 3 8.90 -1.38 80.22
N ASP A 4 7.62 -0.98 80.12
CA ASP A 4 6.76 -1.35 78.99
C ASP A 4 6.50 -0.20 78.00
N ARG A 5 7.18 0.95 78.17
CA ARG A 5 6.79 2.21 77.48
C ARG A 5 7.92 2.97 76.79
N LEU A 6 9.10 2.36 76.62
CA LEU A 6 10.16 3.02 75.86
C LEU A 6 9.83 2.89 74.35
N LYS A 7 9.50 4.01 73.71
CA LYS A 7 9.47 4.14 72.25
C LYS A 7 10.82 3.67 71.66
N PRO A 8 10.80 2.88 70.57
CA PRO A 8 12.01 2.43 69.87
C PRO A 8 12.74 3.58 69.17
N GLU A 9 14.05 3.44 68.95
CA GLU A 9 14.91 4.42 68.29
C GLU A 9 14.76 5.85 68.86
N TYR A 10 14.59 5.94 70.19
CA TYR A 10 14.41 7.20 70.90
C TYR A 10 15.54 7.40 71.92
N ASN A 11 16.07 8.61 72.00
CA ASN A 11 17.12 8.96 72.95
C ASN A 11 16.53 9.23 74.33
N TYR A 12 16.75 8.32 75.27
CA TYR A 12 16.35 8.48 76.67
C TYR A 12 17.50 9.02 77.50
N THR A 13 17.16 9.87 78.47
CA THR A 13 18.07 10.28 79.54
C THR A 13 17.52 9.74 80.85
N VAL A 14 18.25 8.84 81.49
CA VAL A 14 17.91 8.30 82.81
C VAL A 14 18.70 9.07 83.85
N ALA A 15 18.00 9.65 84.82
CA ALA A 15 18.58 10.36 85.95
C ALA A 15 18.37 9.52 87.22
N ILE A 16 19.45 9.23 87.95
CA ILE A 16 19.42 8.46 89.19
C ILE A 16 19.88 9.35 90.33
N ARG A 17 19.12 9.32 91.44
CA ARG A 17 19.46 9.92 92.72
C ARG A 17 19.32 8.87 93.80
N VAL A 18 20.14 8.96 94.83
CA VAL A 18 20.10 8.06 95.99
C VAL A 18 19.45 8.80 97.16
N GLU A 19 18.46 8.16 97.78
CA GLU A 19 17.86 8.61 99.04
C GLU A 19 18.47 7.82 100.19
N VAL A 20 18.90 8.52 101.24
CA VAL A 20 19.41 7.91 102.47
C VAL A 20 18.38 8.13 103.57
N VAL A 21 18.00 7.05 104.26
CA VAL A 21 16.98 7.09 105.32
C VAL A 21 17.35 8.13 106.39
N ALA A 22 16.40 9.00 106.72
CA ALA A 22 16.53 10.11 107.69
C ALA A 22 17.45 11.27 107.28
N VAL A 23 17.76 11.40 105.99
CA VAL A 23 18.40 12.59 105.40
C VAL A 23 17.41 13.23 104.43
N GLU A 24 17.07 14.51 104.63
CA GLU A 24 16.08 15.22 103.79
C GLU A 24 16.62 15.55 102.37
N GLU A 25 17.94 15.59 102.19
CA GLU A 25 18.58 15.91 100.91
C GLU A 25 18.92 14.65 100.10
N LEU A 26 18.55 14.64 98.81
CA LEU A 26 18.92 13.59 97.85
C LEU A 26 20.36 13.76 97.38
N SER A 27 21.00 12.67 96.93
CA SER A 27 22.32 12.76 96.29
C SER A 27 22.28 13.62 95.00
N ASP A 28 23.46 14.05 94.58
CA ASP A 28 23.67 14.58 93.24
C ASP A 28 23.14 13.60 92.17
N GLU A 29 22.60 14.18 91.11
CA GLU A 29 21.97 13.44 90.02
C GLU A 29 23.02 12.93 89.02
N VAL A 30 23.06 11.62 88.81
CA VAL A 30 23.85 11.00 87.74
C VAL A 30 22.95 10.72 86.55
N LYS A 31 23.33 11.21 85.37
CA LYS A 31 22.59 11.01 84.12
C LYS A 31 23.31 10.02 83.21
N VAL A 32 22.56 9.07 82.67
CA VAL A 32 23.01 8.20 81.58
C VAL A 32 22.07 8.40 80.39
N GLN A 33 22.66 8.62 79.21
CA GLN A 33 21.90 8.70 77.96
C GLN A 33 22.08 7.41 77.17
N PHE A 34 20.99 6.88 76.62
CA PHE A 34 21.03 5.77 75.69
C PHE A 34 19.94 5.90 74.63
N GLU A 35 20.22 5.39 73.43
CA GLU A 35 19.22 5.23 72.37
C GLU A 35 18.54 3.87 72.58
N SER A 36 17.22 3.83 72.67
CA SER A 36 16.49 2.56 72.71
C SER A 36 16.67 1.80 71.39
N PRO A 37 16.87 0.48 71.41
CA PRO A 37 16.96 -0.30 70.18
C PRO A 37 15.63 -0.27 69.43
N ALA A 38 15.68 -0.55 68.12
CA ALA A 38 14.45 -0.85 67.38
C ALA A 38 13.84 -2.17 67.89
N GLY A 39 12.53 -2.30 67.83
CA GLY A 39 11.85 -3.57 68.01
C GLY A 39 12.01 -4.47 66.80
N ILE A 40 11.71 -5.76 66.96
CA ILE A 40 11.56 -6.67 65.83
C ILE A 40 10.22 -6.38 65.14
N PRO A 41 10.16 -6.29 63.80
CA PRO A 41 8.90 -6.04 63.12
C PRO A 41 7.83 -7.08 63.43
N SER A 42 6.60 -6.65 63.70
CA SER A 42 5.43 -7.53 63.77
C SER A 42 4.51 -7.22 62.60
N ILE A 43 4.10 -8.26 61.87
CA ILE A 43 3.18 -8.13 60.74
C ILE A 43 1.78 -8.47 61.25
N ASP A 44 0.84 -7.52 61.22
CA ASP A 44 -0.56 -7.81 61.53
C ASP A 44 -1.14 -8.66 60.39
N GLN A 45 -1.54 -9.88 60.73
CA GLN A 45 -2.01 -10.88 59.77
C GLN A 45 -3.44 -10.60 59.28
N LYS A 46 -4.15 -9.62 59.85
CA LYS A 46 -5.55 -9.31 59.52
C LYS A 46 -5.73 -8.41 58.29
N GLU A 47 -4.67 -7.74 57.82
CA GLU A 47 -4.73 -6.87 56.65
C GLU A 47 -4.06 -7.53 55.44
N GLU A 48 -4.73 -7.57 54.27
CA GLU A 48 -4.11 -7.99 53.00
C GLU A 48 -3.11 -6.91 52.54
N TRP A 49 -1.91 -6.95 53.08
CA TRP A 49 -0.90 -5.90 52.85
C TRP A 49 -0.01 -6.16 51.62
N PHE A 50 -0.19 -7.27 50.91
CA PHE A 50 0.39 -7.47 49.58
C PHE A 50 -0.45 -8.41 48.72
N ASN A 51 -0.43 -8.19 47.41
CA ASN A 51 -1.11 -9.02 46.41
C ASN A 51 -0.12 -9.42 45.30
N VAL A 52 -0.26 -10.64 44.79
CA VAL A 52 0.56 -11.17 43.70
C VAL A 52 -0.30 -11.30 42.45
N ASP A 53 0.03 -10.52 41.44
CA ASP A 53 -0.60 -10.57 40.13
C ASP A 53 0.36 -11.18 39.10
N VAL A 54 -0.05 -12.28 38.47
CA VAL A 54 0.72 -12.91 37.39
C VAL A 54 0.22 -12.29 36.08
N PHE A 55 0.87 -11.19 35.68
CA PHE A 55 0.45 -10.33 34.56
C PHE A 55 0.27 -11.05 33.20
N GLU A 56 -0.53 -10.42 32.33
CA GLU A 56 -0.83 -10.72 30.92
C GLU A 56 0.40 -10.67 29.96
N ALA A 57 1.51 -11.32 30.30
CA ALA A 57 2.65 -11.49 29.40
C ALA A 57 2.32 -12.54 28.31
N PRO A 58 2.97 -12.50 27.13
CA PRO A 58 2.78 -13.54 26.12
C PRO A 58 3.15 -14.91 26.72
N ASN A 59 2.20 -15.84 26.66
CA ASN A 59 2.39 -17.20 27.15
C ASN A 59 3.66 -17.83 26.55
N PRO A 60 4.50 -18.53 27.35
CA PRO A 60 4.36 -18.77 28.79
C PRO A 60 4.91 -17.63 29.68
N THR A 61 4.24 -17.34 30.80
CA THR A 61 4.71 -16.35 31.78
C THR A 61 5.91 -16.87 32.57
N ASN A 62 7.04 -16.16 32.50
CA ASN A 62 8.25 -16.38 33.29
C ASN A 62 8.46 -15.28 34.36
N THR A 63 7.44 -14.45 34.60
CA THR A 63 7.49 -13.31 35.51
C THR A 63 6.26 -13.27 36.41
N ALA A 64 6.36 -12.62 37.57
CA ALA A 64 5.25 -12.35 38.48
C ALA A 64 5.33 -10.92 39.01
N ARG A 65 4.22 -10.19 39.02
CA ARG A 65 4.14 -8.81 39.54
C ARG A 65 3.66 -8.85 40.99
N ILE A 66 4.44 -8.25 41.88
CA ILE A 66 4.15 -8.14 43.31
C ILE A 66 3.77 -6.70 43.60
N MET A 67 2.60 -6.53 44.21
CA MET A 67 2.10 -5.24 44.69
C MET A 67 2.10 -5.28 46.22
N LEU A 68 3.00 -4.54 46.85
CA LEU A 68 2.98 -4.36 48.31
C LEU A 68 2.15 -3.12 48.63
N GLY A 69 1.15 -3.29 49.48
CA GLY A 69 0.30 -2.22 50.02
C GLY A 69 1.02 -1.35 51.05
N ASN A 70 0.28 -0.38 51.60
CA ASN A 70 0.81 0.50 52.63
C ASN A 70 1.02 -0.28 53.94
N ILE A 71 2.27 -0.58 54.27
CA ILE A 71 2.59 -1.33 55.49
C ILE A 71 2.47 -0.38 56.69
N THR A 72 1.32 -0.41 57.35
CA THR A 72 1.03 0.25 58.63
C THR A 72 1.72 -0.48 59.77
N LEU A 73 3.05 -0.55 59.74
CA LEU A 73 3.79 -1.02 60.90
C LEU A 73 3.57 -0.03 62.03
N THR A 74 2.90 -0.50 63.08
CA THR A 74 2.57 0.29 64.25
C THR A 74 3.84 0.96 64.77
N SER A 75 3.70 2.20 65.25
CA SER A 75 4.77 3.08 65.73
C SER A 75 5.68 2.50 66.83
N ASP A 76 5.41 1.27 67.27
CA ASP A 76 5.86 0.67 68.51
C ASP A 76 7.14 -0.18 68.33
N ILE A 77 7.56 -0.41 67.08
CA ILE A 77 8.71 -1.26 66.73
C ILE A 77 9.88 -0.52 66.03
N GLY A 78 9.72 0.75 65.67
CA GLY A 78 10.77 1.56 65.04
C GLY A 78 10.72 1.53 63.51
N SER A 79 11.75 2.09 62.85
CA SER A 79 11.75 2.26 61.39
C SER A 79 12.06 0.97 60.61
N ILE A 80 11.25 0.69 59.58
CA ILE A 80 11.59 -0.31 58.54
C ILE A 80 12.72 0.24 57.69
N ARG A 81 13.76 -0.55 57.51
CA ARG A 81 14.91 -0.17 56.69
C ARG A 81 14.91 -0.86 55.34
N TYR A 82 14.65 -2.16 55.33
CA TYR A 82 14.77 -2.98 54.12
C TYR A 82 13.66 -4.03 54.03
N MET A 83 13.46 -4.53 52.82
CA MET A 83 12.61 -5.68 52.55
C MET A 83 13.36 -6.67 51.66
N ALA A 84 13.00 -7.95 51.75
CA ALA A 84 13.45 -8.98 50.81
C ALA A 84 12.28 -9.85 50.36
N LEU A 85 12.24 -10.17 49.07
CA LEU A 85 11.24 -11.07 48.49
C LEU A 85 11.86 -12.44 48.25
N LEU A 86 11.40 -13.43 49.00
CA LEU A 86 11.88 -14.80 48.98
C LEU A 86 10.91 -15.69 48.21
N VAL A 87 11.41 -16.41 47.22
CA VAL A 87 10.61 -17.29 46.37
C VAL A 87 11.14 -18.71 46.45
N SER A 88 10.22 -19.68 46.53
CA SER A 88 10.52 -21.11 46.44
C SER A 88 9.42 -21.86 45.69
N GLU A 89 9.77 -22.93 44.99
CA GLU A 89 8.80 -23.79 44.31
C GLU A 89 8.00 -24.63 45.32
N ARG A 90 6.70 -24.82 45.11
CA ARG A 90 5.82 -25.62 45.98
C ARG A 90 5.59 -27.01 45.41
N LEU A 91 4.94 -27.87 46.21
CA LEU A 91 4.49 -29.22 45.85
C LEU A 91 5.61 -30.26 45.62
N CYS A 92 6.86 -29.83 45.43
CA CYS A 92 8.02 -30.69 45.25
C CYS A 92 9.06 -30.62 46.39
N GLN A 93 8.86 -29.73 47.36
CA GLN A 93 9.64 -29.61 48.60
C GLN A 93 8.72 -29.15 49.74
N PRO A 94 9.14 -29.29 51.02
CA PRO A 94 8.40 -28.74 52.15
C PRO A 94 8.19 -27.22 52.00
N ASP A 95 7.00 -26.74 52.35
CA ASP A 95 6.70 -25.32 52.30
C ASP A 95 7.62 -24.51 53.24
N PRO A 96 8.07 -23.32 52.82
CA PRO A 96 8.94 -22.50 53.65
C PRO A 96 8.20 -22.01 54.90
N THR A 97 8.85 -22.14 56.07
CA THR A 97 8.32 -21.64 57.33
C THR A 97 8.78 -20.21 57.58
N PRO A 98 7.86 -19.26 57.89
CA PRO A 98 8.24 -17.90 58.27
C PRO A 98 9.17 -17.89 59.48
N ARG A 99 10.20 -17.04 59.45
CA ARG A 99 11.17 -16.87 60.53
C ARG A 99 11.16 -15.45 61.09
N THR A 100 11.46 -15.35 62.37
CA THR A 100 11.68 -14.09 63.08
C THR A 100 12.99 -14.21 63.85
N ASP A 101 13.93 -13.29 63.64
CA ASP A 101 15.26 -13.38 64.26
C ASP A 101 15.92 -12.01 64.44
N PHE A 102 16.93 -11.96 65.31
CA PHE A 102 17.74 -10.77 65.55
C PHE A 102 18.86 -10.63 64.50
N ILE A 103 19.22 -9.39 64.19
CA ILE A 103 20.39 -9.09 63.37
C ILE A 103 21.46 -8.56 64.32
N ASN A 104 22.62 -9.21 64.34
CA ASN A 104 23.65 -9.02 65.36
C ASN A 104 23.99 -7.53 65.57
N SER A 105 23.79 -7.04 66.80
CA SER A 105 23.90 -5.64 67.20
C SER A 105 25.34 -5.15 67.41
N THR A 106 26.34 -6.01 67.24
CA THR A 106 27.76 -5.69 67.50
C THR A 106 28.57 -5.24 66.27
N GLY A 107 27.90 -4.73 65.22
CA GLY A 107 28.58 -3.94 64.16
C GLY A 107 29.05 -4.69 62.91
N GLY A 108 28.69 -5.97 62.74
CA GLY A 108 28.87 -6.69 61.47
C GLY A 108 27.51 -6.99 60.82
N THR A 109 27.26 -6.48 59.61
CA THR A 109 26.04 -6.77 58.83
C THR A 109 26.03 -8.21 58.33
N GLN A 110 25.63 -9.16 59.17
CA GLN A 110 25.34 -10.53 58.70
C GLN A 110 23.91 -10.57 58.17
N TRP A 111 23.76 -10.37 56.86
CA TRP A 111 22.48 -10.56 56.17
C TRP A 111 22.15 -12.06 56.14
N PRO A 112 20.88 -12.47 56.35
CA PRO A 112 20.51 -13.88 56.33
C PRO A 112 20.89 -14.54 55.01
N SER A 113 21.63 -15.66 55.07
CA SER A 113 22.03 -16.39 53.87
C SER A 113 20.83 -17.11 53.25
N VAL A 114 20.71 -17.02 51.93
CA VAL A 114 19.77 -17.78 51.11
C VAL A 114 20.52 -18.38 49.92
N SER A 115 19.92 -19.38 49.26
CA SER A 115 20.52 -19.95 48.05
C SER A 115 20.53 -18.91 46.93
N ASP A 116 21.58 -18.91 46.10
CA ASP A 116 21.58 -18.12 44.87
C ASP A 116 20.57 -18.67 43.86
N TRP A 117 20.09 -17.79 42.96
CA TRP A 117 19.07 -18.16 41.97
C TRP A 117 19.49 -19.35 41.11
N TYR A 118 20.76 -19.39 40.69
CA TYR A 118 21.26 -20.40 39.76
C TYR A 118 21.29 -21.79 40.42
N LEU A 119 21.86 -21.91 41.62
CA LEU A 119 21.85 -23.16 42.40
C LEU A 119 20.45 -23.57 42.84
N ALA A 120 19.59 -22.60 43.18
CA ALA A 120 18.21 -22.86 43.52
C ALA A 120 17.46 -23.46 42.32
N ASN A 121 17.58 -22.87 41.13
CA ASN A 121 16.85 -23.31 39.94
C ASN A 121 17.47 -24.51 39.22
N GLU A 122 18.76 -24.84 39.41
CA GLU A 122 19.38 -26.09 38.91
C GLU A 122 18.74 -27.35 39.54
N LYS A 123 18.19 -27.23 40.74
CA LYS A 123 17.52 -28.33 41.41
C LYS A 123 16.17 -28.65 40.77
N ARG A 124 15.75 -29.92 40.92
CA ARG A 124 14.44 -30.40 40.44
C ARG A 124 13.28 -29.56 40.99
N CYS A 125 13.41 -29.09 42.23
CA CYS A 125 12.51 -28.16 42.89
C CYS A 125 13.31 -26.92 43.28
N ALA A 126 12.87 -25.72 42.89
CA ALA A 126 13.63 -24.51 43.19
C ALA A 126 13.61 -24.19 44.69
N GLU A 127 14.75 -24.32 45.37
CA GLU A 127 14.90 -23.96 46.78
C GLU A 127 14.64 -22.46 47.02
N GLN A 128 14.44 -22.06 48.28
CA GLN A 128 14.20 -20.66 48.60
C GLN A 128 15.40 -19.77 48.26
N TYR A 129 15.17 -18.78 47.40
CA TYR A 129 16.15 -17.76 47.03
C TYR A 129 15.53 -16.36 47.14
N GLN A 130 16.39 -15.34 47.26
CA GLN A 130 15.96 -13.95 47.32
C GLN A 130 16.02 -13.33 45.92
N THR A 131 14.91 -12.71 45.50
CA THR A 131 14.77 -12.07 44.19
C THR A 131 15.19 -10.60 44.19
N THR A 132 15.18 -9.94 45.35
CA THR A 132 15.54 -8.52 45.51
C THR A 132 17.03 -8.35 45.78
N PRO A 133 17.62 -7.18 45.46
CA PRO A 133 18.97 -6.86 45.91
C PRO A 133 19.11 -6.88 47.44
N LYS A 134 20.34 -7.09 47.92
CA LYS A 134 20.67 -6.94 49.33
C LYS A 134 20.38 -5.50 49.78
N PHE A 135 19.82 -5.34 50.99
CA PHE A 135 19.43 -4.03 51.52
C PHE A 135 18.46 -3.24 50.61
N TRP A 136 17.55 -3.93 49.92
CA TRP A 136 16.53 -3.27 49.12
C TRP A 136 15.59 -2.44 50.01
N ASN A 137 15.63 -1.12 49.85
CA ASN A 137 14.75 -0.18 50.56
C ASN A 137 13.71 0.40 49.60
N PRO A 138 12.48 -0.16 49.56
CA PRO A 138 11.43 0.37 48.69
C PRO A 138 10.85 1.71 49.16
N MET A 139 11.01 2.06 50.44
CA MET A 139 10.48 3.29 51.04
C MET A 139 11.32 4.53 50.72
N ALA A 140 12.56 4.37 50.26
CA ALA A 140 13.46 5.47 49.92
C ALA A 140 13.06 6.26 48.66
N ARG A 141 12.04 5.82 47.91
CA ARG A 141 11.66 6.38 46.59
C ARG A 141 10.89 7.71 46.63
N GLY A 142 10.72 8.33 47.79
CA GLY A 142 9.92 9.55 47.98
C GLY A 142 10.48 10.88 47.46
N GLN A 143 11.26 10.94 46.37
CA GLN A 143 11.72 12.23 45.83
C GLN A 143 11.41 12.55 44.36
N ARG A 144 10.89 11.63 43.55
CA ARG A 144 10.36 11.95 42.19
C ARG A 144 9.24 11.00 41.79
N ALA A 145 8.00 11.37 42.08
CA ALA A 145 6.80 10.72 41.52
C ALA A 145 6.20 11.64 40.43
N THR A 146 5.83 11.08 39.29
CA THR A 146 5.34 11.82 38.10
C THR A 146 3.95 11.38 37.63
N THR A 147 3.27 10.48 38.35
CA THR A 147 1.93 9.98 37.96
C THR A 147 0.97 9.83 39.14
N ASP A 148 -0.33 10.05 38.89
CA ASP A 148 -1.41 10.04 39.90
C ASP A 148 -1.62 8.68 40.62
N ARG A 149 -1.08 7.57 40.12
CA ARG A 149 -1.10 6.26 40.81
C ARG A 149 -0.03 6.13 41.91
N GLU A 150 1.02 6.96 41.87
CA GLU A 150 2.14 6.93 42.82
C GLU A 150 1.82 7.63 44.15
N ALA A 151 0.71 8.37 44.22
CA ALA A 151 0.24 9.03 45.43
C ALA A 151 -0.34 8.06 46.50
N ALA A 152 -0.57 6.79 46.15
CA ALA A 152 -1.26 5.80 47.00
C ALA A 152 -0.32 4.92 47.85
N GLY A 153 1.00 5.09 47.80
CA GLY A 153 1.94 4.34 48.66
C GLY A 153 2.11 2.86 48.32
N LEU A 154 1.66 2.41 47.14
CA LEU A 154 1.83 1.03 46.66
C LEU A 154 3.23 0.82 46.06
N ILE A 155 3.95 -0.21 46.52
CA ILE A 155 5.27 -0.59 46.00
C ILE A 155 5.10 -1.71 44.98
N GLU A 156 5.55 -1.49 43.74
CA GLU A 156 5.55 -2.50 42.67
C GLU A 156 6.93 -3.12 42.49
N TYR A 157 6.98 -4.46 42.47
CA TYR A 157 8.18 -5.23 42.11
C TYR A 157 7.82 -6.36 41.13
N VAL A 158 8.64 -6.58 40.10
CA VAL A 158 8.39 -7.67 39.13
C VAL A 158 9.51 -8.69 39.22
N ILE A 159 9.14 -9.91 39.59
CA ILE A 159 10.03 -11.06 39.69
C ILE A 159 10.27 -11.65 38.30
N GLY A 160 11.51 -12.05 37.99
CA GLY A 160 11.85 -12.78 36.77
C GLY A 160 12.33 -11.94 35.59
N LYS A 161 12.77 -10.70 35.82
CA LYS A 161 13.18 -9.77 34.77
C LYS A 161 14.65 -9.88 34.34
N GLU A 162 15.51 -10.44 35.19
CA GLU A 162 16.96 -10.45 34.97
C GLU A 162 17.43 -11.76 34.36
N ASN A 163 18.53 -11.70 33.61
CA ASN A 163 19.26 -12.90 33.19
C ASN A 163 20.35 -13.17 34.22
N CYS A 164 20.19 -14.27 34.98
CA CYS A 164 21.09 -14.61 36.07
C CYS A 164 22.19 -15.56 35.60
N ASP A 165 23.42 -15.07 35.63
CA ASP A 165 24.61 -15.88 35.37
C ASP A 165 25.12 -16.55 36.65
N ARG A 166 25.95 -17.59 36.48
CA ARG A 166 26.53 -18.35 37.60
C ARG A 166 27.45 -17.49 38.47
N GLY A 167 27.26 -17.52 39.79
CA GLY A 167 28.13 -16.84 40.76
C GLY A 167 27.61 -15.51 41.31
N GLN A 168 26.39 -15.10 40.97
CA GLN A 168 25.70 -13.96 41.60
C GLN A 168 25.03 -14.42 42.90
N GLU A 169 25.33 -13.77 44.03
CA GLU A 169 24.74 -14.12 45.34
C GLU A 169 23.22 -13.88 45.38
N TYR A 170 22.73 -12.87 44.66
CA TYR A 170 21.31 -12.52 44.55
C TYR A 170 21.00 -12.13 43.10
N CYS A 171 19.88 -12.62 42.55
CA CYS A 171 19.46 -12.27 41.20
C CYS A 171 17.96 -12.47 40.97
N ASN A 172 17.35 -11.58 40.18
CA ASN A 172 15.93 -11.59 39.88
C ASN A 172 15.59 -12.42 38.63
N GLY A 173 15.98 -13.68 38.62
CA GLY A 173 15.94 -14.54 37.42
C GLY A 173 14.58 -15.14 37.09
N PRO A 174 14.38 -15.60 35.84
CA PRO A 174 13.09 -16.03 35.33
C PRO A 174 12.48 -17.19 36.13
N LEU A 175 11.16 -17.17 36.25
CA LEU A 175 10.38 -18.24 36.87
C LEU A 175 10.12 -19.37 35.87
N LYS A 176 10.00 -20.60 36.37
CA LYS A 176 9.59 -21.77 35.57
C LYS A 176 8.12 -21.61 35.17
N PRO A 177 7.74 -21.94 33.93
CA PRO A 177 6.36 -21.86 33.47
C PRO A 177 5.51 -23.05 33.95
N GLY A 178 4.22 -22.81 34.25
CA GLY A 178 3.30 -23.83 34.74
C GLY A 178 3.49 -24.25 36.20
N THR A 179 4.31 -23.51 36.95
CA THR A 179 4.83 -23.87 38.27
C THR A 179 4.15 -23.05 39.38
N GLU A 180 3.90 -23.69 40.52
CA GLU A 180 3.36 -23.04 41.72
C GLU A 180 4.51 -22.61 42.64
N TYR A 181 4.48 -21.34 43.05
CA TYR A 181 5.51 -20.71 43.87
C TYR A 181 4.93 -20.22 45.19
N ALA A 182 5.74 -20.32 46.24
CA ALA A 182 5.54 -19.67 47.52
C ALA A 182 6.35 -18.37 47.54
N LEU A 183 5.72 -17.28 47.97
CA LEU A 183 6.32 -15.97 48.19
C LEU A 183 6.28 -15.63 49.68
N ILE A 184 7.44 -15.31 50.25
CA ILE A 184 7.56 -14.76 51.61
C ILE A 184 8.21 -13.37 51.50
N VAL A 185 7.64 -12.39 52.19
CA VAL A 185 8.18 -11.05 52.31
C VAL A 185 8.87 -10.93 53.66
N ARG A 186 10.18 -10.69 53.65
CA ARG A 186 10.98 -10.45 54.86
C ARG A 186 11.15 -8.96 55.10
N ILE A 187 10.79 -8.48 56.28
CA ILE A 187 10.88 -7.07 56.66
C ILE A 187 11.99 -6.88 57.70
N PHE A 188 12.83 -5.87 57.51
CA PHE A 188 14.01 -5.60 58.33
C PHE A 188 13.87 -4.29 59.13
N SER A 189 14.11 -4.37 60.44
CA SER A 189 14.40 -3.23 61.32
C SER A 189 15.91 -3.10 61.54
N ARG A 190 16.33 -2.17 62.40
CA ARG A 190 17.72 -2.07 62.87
C ARG A 190 18.15 -3.28 63.71
N SER A 191 17.23 -3.91 64.44
CA SER A 191 17.55 -4.91 65.47
C SER A 191 17.26 -6.35 65.04
N GLY A 192 16.47 -6.55 63.98
CA GLY A 192 16.00 -7.88 63.57
C GLY A 192 15.10 -7.84 62.34
N TYR A 193 14.64 -9.03 61.93
CA TYR A 193 13.73 -9.20 60.81
C TYR A 193 12.60 -10.18 61.12
N THR A 194 11.53 -10.07 60.35
CA THR A 194 10.35 -10.95 60.42
C THR A 194 9.85 -11.27 59.02
N ASP A 195 9.51 -12.54 58.80
CA ASP A 195 8.90 -13.05 57.58
C ASP A 195 7.37 -12.97 57.63
N SER A 196 6.77 -12.65 56.50
CA SER A 196 5.32 -12.75 56.29
C SER A 196 4.84 -14.20 56.27
N GLU A 197 3.52 -14.37 56.39
CA GLU A 197 2.91 -15.62 55.91
C GLU A 197 3.18 -15.81 54.42
N MET A 198 3.24 -17.08 54.01
CA MET A 198 3.48 -17.43 52.61
C MET A 198 2.25 -17.14 51.76
N GLN A 199 2.44 -16.45 50.63
CA GLN A 199 1.44 -16.37 49.57
C GLN A 199 1.79 -17.30 48.42
N VAL A 200 0.75 -17.75 47.72
CA VAL A 200 0.87 -18.76 46.67
C VAL A 200 0.44 -18.16 45.35
N PHE A 201 1.27 -18.31 44.32
CA PHE A 201 0.94 -17.91 42.96
C PHE A 201 1.41 -18.95 41.96
N ARG A 202 0.82 -18.97 40.76
CA ARG A 202 1.12 -19.96 39.72
C ARG A 202 1.40 -19.30 38.39
N THR A 203 2.48 -19.72 37.71
CA THR A 203 2.80 -19.29 36.35
C THR A 203 2.02 -20.08 35.30
N ASP A 204 1.73 -19.48 34.14
CA ASP A 204 1.02 -20.12 33.03
C ASP A 204 1.88 -21.17 32.30
N SER A 205 1.22 -22.21 31.76
CA SER A 205 1.88 -23.37 31.16
C SER A 205 2.16 -23.22 29.65
N LEU A 206 3.29 -23.80 29.21
CA LEU A 206 3.71 -23.87 27.80
C LEU A 206 2.71 -24.62 26.88
N ILE A 207 1.91 -25.54 27.43
CA ILE A 207 1.09 -26.48 26.65
C ILE A 207 -0.06 -25.77 25.90
N LYS A 208 -0.59 -24.67 26.44
CA LYS A 208 -1.69 -23.92 25.81
C LYS A 208 -1.28 -23.28 24.48
N VAL A 209 -0.03 -22.82 24.36
CA VAL A 209 0.48 -22.15 23.15
C VAL A 209 0.70 -23.14 22.02
N GLY A 210 1.27 -24.32 22.31
CA GLY A 210 1.47 -25.37 21.31
C GLY A 210 0.15 -25.87 20.69
N LEU A 211 -0.90 -26.02 21.50
CA LEU A 211 -2.23 -26.41 21.01
C LEU A 211 -2.87 -25.35 20.12
N ILE A 212 -2.74 -24.06 20.46
CA ILE A 212 -3.25 -22.97 19.63
C ILE A 212 -2.48 -22.88 18.31
N VAL A 213 -1.15 -22.94 18.35
CA VAL A 213 -0.30 -22.86 17.15
C VAL A 213 -0.58 -24.04 16.21
N SER A 214 -0.69 -25.26 16.74
CA SER A 214 -1.03 -26.45 15.93
C SER A 214 -2.45 -26.38 15.34
N ALA A 215 -3.44 -25.88 16.08
CA ALA A 215 -4.79 -25.67 15.57
C ALA A 215 -4.82 -24.62 14.45
N VAL A 216 -4.12 -23.49 14.62
CA VAL A 216 -4.01 -22.44 13.61
C VAL A 216 -3.27 -22.96 12.37
N LEU A 217 -2.19 -23.70 12.54
CA LEU A 217 -1.46 -24.31 11.42
C LEU A 217 -2.35 -25.31 10.67
N ALA A 218 -3.11 -26.15 11.38
CA ALA A 218 -4.04 -27.10 10.79
C ALA A 218 -5.16 -26.38 10.01
N CYS A 219 -5.72 -25.31 10.56
CA CYS A 219 -6.72 -24.49 9.86
C CYS A 219 -6.15 -23.80 8.62
N LEU A 220 -4.92 -23.27 8.68
CA LEU A 220 -4.25 -22.65 7.54
C LEU A 220 -3.93 -23.68 6.45
N VAL A 221 -3.49 -24.89 6.82
CA VAL A 221 -3.26 -25.98 5.87
C VAL A 221 -4.57 -26.44 5.24
N LEU A 222 -5.65 -26.58 6.01
CA LEU A 222 -6.97 -26.92 5.46
C LEU A 222 -7.52 -25.81 4.55
N ALA A 223 -7.31 -24.53 4.88
CA ALA A 223 -7.68 -23.41 4.02
C ALA A 223 -6.83 -23.37 2.75
N PHE A 224 -5.54 -23.70 2.83
CA PHE A 224 -4.64 -23.80 1.68
C PHE A 224 -5.00 -24.97 0.77
N LEU A 225 -5.23 -26.16 1.33
CA LEU A 225 -5.69 -27.34 0.59
C LEU A 225 -7.10 -27.13 0.01
N GLY A 226 -7.99 -26.47 0.75
CA GLY A 226 -9.31 -26.06 0.27
C GLY A 226 -9.22 -25.02 -0.86
N GLY A 227 -8.31 -24.06 -0.74
CA GLY A 227 -7.98 -23.09 -1.77
C GLY A 227 -7.40 -23.75 -3.02
N LEU A 228 -6.45 -24.67 -2.86
CA LEU A 228 -5.92 -25.50 -3.94
C LEU A 228 -6.99 -26.40 -4.55
N PHE A 229 -7.91 -26.96 -3.76
CA PHE A 229 -9.02 -27.74 -4.27
C PHE A 229 -10.04 -26.87 -5.00
N VAL A 230 -10.30 -25.64 -4.55
CA VAL A 230 -11.14 -24.66 -5.27
C VAL A 230 -10.46 -24.19 -6.54
N VAL A 231 -9.15 -23.95 -6.53
CA VAL A 231 -8.37 -23.61 -7.73
C VAL A 231 -8.30 -24.79 -8.68
N TRP A 232 -8.06 -26.00 -8.19
CA TRP A 232 -8.05 -27.23 -8.97
C TRP A 232 -9.44 -27.56 -9.49
N ARG A 233 -10.51 -27.34 -8.73
CA ARG A 233 -11.89 -27.52 -9.16
C ARG A 233 -12.34 -26.40 -10.10
N LYS A 234 -11.88 -25.15 -9.93
CA LYS A 234 -12.07 -24.07 -10.91
C LYS A 234 -11.30 -24.38 -12.19
N GLN A 235 -10.03 -24.76 -12.11
CA GLN A 235 -9.22 -25.17 -13.25
C GLN A 235 -9.85 -26.40 -13.90
N ARG A 236 -10.31 -27.41 -13.17
CA ARG A 236 -10.91 -28.65 -13.68
C ARG A 236 -12.42 -28.56 -13.97
N LEU A 237 -13.11 -27.47 -13.66
CA LEU A 237 -14.45 -27.15 -14.19
C LEU A 237 -14.37 -26.13 -15.34
N LEU A 238 -13.31 -25.33 -15.40
CA LEU A 238 -13.00 -24.44 -16.53
C LEU A 238 -12.24 -25.18 -17.65
N LEU A 239 -11.51 -26.27 -17.36
CA LEU A 239 -10.74 -27.04 -18.34
C LEU A 239 -11.40 -28.29 -18.97
N PRO A 240 -12.63 -28.73 -18.66
CA PRO A 240 -13.31 -29.71 -19.50
C PRO A 240 -14.66 -29.19 -20.04
N ALA A 241 -14.69 -27.91 -20.43
CA ALA A 241 -15.60 -27.42 -21.47
C ALA A 241 -14.89 -26.63 -22.58
N GLN A 242 -13.60 -26.29 -22.40
CA GLN A 242 -12.78 -25.62 -23.42
C GLN A 242 -11.92 -26.56 -24.27
N GLN A 243 -11.69 -27.81 -23.85
CA GLN A 243 -10.90 -28.79 -24.62
C GLN A 243 -11.70 -29.59 -25.65
N THR A 244 -13.01 -29.36 -25.79
CA THR A 244 -13.88 -30.08 -26.76
C THR A 244 -14.75 -29.16 -27.62
N ARG A 245 -14.37 -27.89 -27.76
CA ARG A 245 -14.86 -27.06 -28.87
C ARG A 245 -13.66 -26.51 -29.58
N GLY A 246 -13.41 -27.05 -30.78
CA GLY A 246 -12.48 -26.43 -31.72
C GLY A 246 -12.81 -24.95 -31.92
N ALA A 247 -11.87 -24.21 -32.51
CA ALA A 247 -12.11 -22.84 -32.94
C ALA A 247 -13.52 -22.73 -33.56
N PRO A 248 -14.34 -21.71 -33.21
CA PRO A 248 -15.62 -21.53 -33.87
C PRO A 248 -15.38 -21.56 -35.37
N THR A 249 -16.02 -22.50 -36.04
CA THR A 249 -15.69 -22.91 -37.42
C THR A 249 -15.96 -21.82 -38.46
N GLU A 250 -16.61 -20.72 -38.08
CA GLU A 250 -16.83 -19.56 -38.94
C GLU A 250 -16.60 -18.25 -38.15
N GLU A 251 -15.64 -17.45 -38.61
CA GLU A 251 -15.45 -16.09 -38.12
C GLU A 251 -16.53 -15.16 -38.72
N PRO A 252 -17.08 -14.21 -37.94
CA PRO A 252 -18.06 -13.25 -38.46
C PRO A 252 -17.55 -12.50 -39.68
N ALA A 253 -18.29 -12.62 -40.79
CA ALA A 253 -18.01 -11.90 -42.02
C ALA A 253 -18.42 -10.41 -41.92
N ASP A 254 -17.98 -9.61 -42.88
CA ASP A 254 -18.39 -8.20 -42.99
C ASP A 254 -19.91 -8.06 -43.13
N ILE A 255 -20.49 -7.24 -42.25
CA ILE A 255 -21.93 -7.00 -42.19
C ILE A 255 -22.28 -5.75 -43.00
N PRO A 256 -23.07 -5.85 -44.09
CA PRO A 256 -23.55 -4.67 -44.79
C PRO A 256 -24.40 -3.78 -43.87
N VAL A 257 -24.23 -2.46 -43.94
CA VAL A 257 -24.96 -1.49 -43.09
C VAL A 257 -26.48 -1.68 -43.11
N LYS A 258 -27.04 -2.09 -44.26
CA LYS A 258 -28.48 -2.35 -44.41
C LYS A 258 -28.97 -3.52 -43.55
N ASN A 259 -28.12 -4.53 -43.34
CA ASN A 259 -28.44 -5.75 -42.62
C ASN A 259 -28.04 -5.67 -41.14
N PHE A 260 -27.26 -4.66 -40.77
CA PHE A 260 -26.74 -4.52 -39.42
C PHE A 260 -27.83 -4.43 -38.33
N PRO A 261 -28.96 -3.70 -38.49
CA PRO A 261 -30.03 -3.70 -37.50
C PRO A 261 -30.56 -5.11 -37.17
N HIS A 262 -30.80 -5.93 -38.21
CA HIS A 262 -31.26 -7.30 -38.03
C HIS A 262 -30.22 -8.16 -37.31
N GLN A 263 -28.95 -8.06 -37.71
CA GLN A 263 -27.89 -8.82 -37.07
C GLN A 263 -27.61 -8.36 -35.63
N TYR A 264 -27.77 -7.06 -35.35
CA TYR A 264 -27.72 -6.53 -33.99
C TYR A 264 -28.84 -7.12 -33.13
N ASP A 265 -30.08 -7.16 -33.63
CA ASP A 265 -31.20 -7.79 -32.92
C ASP A 265 -30.97 -9.29 -32.70
N GLU A 266 -30.40 -9.99 -33.67
CA GLU A 266 -30.04 -11.40 -33.53
C GLU A 266 -28.97 -11.63 -32.44
N LEU A 267 -27.93 -10.78 -32.40
CA LEU A 267 -26.84 -10.86 -31.44
C LEU A 267 -27.26 -10.48 -30.02
N PHE A 268 -28.15 -9.50 -29.85
CA PHE A 268 -28.46 -8.90 -28.55
C PHE A 268 -29.87 -9.18 -28.01
N GLN A 269 -30.83 -9.54 -28.87
CA GLN A 269 -32.19 -9.89 -28.44
C GLN A 269 -32.43 -11.41 -28.56
N SER A 270 -32.19 -11.98 -29.74
CA SER A 270 -32.55 -13.37 -30.04
C SER A 270 -31.58 -14.39 -29.46
N ASN A 271 -30.28 -14.08 -29.39
CA ASN A 271 -29.27 -14.99 -28.85
C ASN A 271 -28.12 -14.25 -28.16
N ARG A 272 -28.38 -13.80 -26.92
CA ARG A 272 -27.44 -13.01 -26.09
C ARG A 272 -26.11 -13.73 -25.83
N GLU A 273 -26.02 -15.04 -26.02
CA GLU A 273 -24.77 -15.78 -25.89
C GLU A 273 -23.83 -15.59 -27.09
N LYS A 274 -24.33 -15.19 -28.27
CA LYS A 274 -23.50 -15.07 -29.49
C LYS A 274 -22.41 -14.02 -29.32
N VAL A 275 -22.74 -12.82 -28.84
CA VAL A 275 -21.74 -11.76 -28.59
C VAL A 275 -20.70 -12.18 -27.56
N SER A 276 -21.12 -12.93 -26.53
CA SER A 276 -20.20 -13.48 -25.52
C SER A 276 -19.27 -14.53 -26.14
N LYS A 277 -19.79 -15.41 -27.00
CA LYS A 277 -19.00 -16.43 -27.74
C LYS A 277 -18.00 -15.79 -28.70
N GLU A 278 -18.40 -14.74 -29.44
CA GLU A 278 -17.48 -13.95 -30.28
C GLU A 278 -16.33 -13.39 -29.45
N PHE A 279 -16.62 -12.71 -28.34
CA PHE A 279 -15.58 -12.13 -27.48
C PHE A 279 -14.69 -13.20 -26.84
N GLN A 280 -15.26 -14.35 -26.45
CA GLN A 280 -14.50 -15.50 -25.96
C GLN A 280 -13.55 -16.07 -27.03
N ALA A 281 -13.98 -16.12 -28.29
CA ALA A 281 -13.13 -16.56 -29.39
C ALA A 281 -11.95 -15.62 -29.61
N ILE A 282 -12.15 -14.30 -29.51
CA ILE A 282 -11.07 -13.30 -29.55
C ILE A 282 -10.08 -13.51 -28.39
N ASN A 283 -10.58 -13.76 -27.17
CA ASN A 283 -9.71 -14.02 -26.02
C ASN A 283 -8.94 -15.34 -26.18
N TYR A 284 -9.56 -16.38 -26.72
CA TYR A 284 -8.87 -17.64 -27.03
C TYR A 284 -7.76 -17.42 -28.06
N PHE A 285 -8.05 -16.67 -29.13
CA PHE A 285 -7.05 -16.29 -30.14
C PHE A 285 -5.87 -15.52 -29.52
N SER A 286 -6.13 -14.54 -28.64
CA SER A 286 -5.05 -13.76 -28.02
C SER A 286 -4.25 -14.51 -26.96
N ASP A 287 -4.92 -15.34 -26.17
CA ASP A 287 -4.32 -15.97 -25.00
C ASP A 287 -3.63 -17.31 -25.34
N PHE A 288 -3.97 -17.93 -26.48
CA PHE A 288 -3.35 -19.16 -26.94
C PHE A 288 -2.68 -19.01 -28.32
N ALA A 289 -3.45 -18.71 -29.37
CA ALA A 289 -2.94 -18.76 -30.75
C ALA A 289 -1.85 -17.71 -31.04
N LEU A 290 -1.91 -16.54 -30.40
CA LEU A 290 -0.91 -15.49 -30.60
C LEU A 290 0.34 -15.66 -29.72
N GLN A 291 0.27 -16.35 -28.58
CA GLN A 291 1.38 -16.40 -27.62
C GLN A 291 2.66 -17.01 -28.21
N ASP A 292 2.52 -18.00 -29.10
CA ASP A 292 3.66 -18.66 -29.74
C ASP A 292 4.38 -17.77 -30.78
N THR A 293 3.76 -16.64 -31.17
CA THR A 293 4.24 -15.78 -32.27
C THR A 293 4.73 -14.40 -31.82
N VAL A 294 4.51 -14.04 -30.55
CA VAL A 294 4.81 -12.70 -30.01
C VAL A 294 5.87 -12.76 -28.92
N SER A 295 6.72 -11.73 -28.86
CA SER A 295 7.76 -11.58 -27.83
C SER A 295 7.50 -10.34 -26.97
N PHE A 296 7.95 -10.39 -25.72
CA PHE A 296 7.84 -9.34 -24.71
C PHE A 296 9.17 -9.05 -24.01
N GLN A 297 10.29 -9.45 -24.60
CA GLN A 297 11.60 -9.44 -23.97
C GLN A 297 11.98 -8.02 -23.51
N SER A 298 11.89 -7.03 -24.41
CA SER A 298 12.25 -5.64 -24.10
C SER A 298 11.38 -5.09 -22.96
N ALA A 299 10.11 -5.48 -22.93
CA ALA A 299 9.18 -5.04 -21.89
C ALA A 299 9.47 -5.69 -20.53
N ARG A 300 9.90 -6.95 -20.49
CA ARG A 300 10.27 -7.67 -19.26
C ARG A 300 11.57 -7.16 -18.67
N GLU A 301 12.56 -6.83 -19.51
CA GLU A 301 13.82 -6.22 -19.08
C GLU A 301 13.60 -4.81 -18.49
N ASN A 302 12.50 -4.15 -18.86
CA ASN A 302 12.14 -2.80 -18.43
C ASN A 302 10.93 -2.75 -17.49
N GLU A 303 10.78 -3.74 -16.61
CA GLU A 303 9.61 -3.91 -15.73
C GLU A 303 9.22 -2.62 -14.98
N ARG A 304 10.20 -1.86 -14.46
CA ARG A 304 9.97 -0.60 -13.75
C ARG A 304 9.22 0.46 -14.57
N LYS A 305 9.33 0.42 -15.90
CA LYS A 305 8.63 1.36 -16.80
C LYS A 305 7.20 0.93 -17.10
N ASN A 306 6.78 -0.26 -16.70
CA ASN A 306 5.42 -0.78 -16.91
C ASN A 306 4.51 -0.41 -15.73
N ARG A 307 3.31 0.08 -16.05
CA ARG A 307 2.26 0.32 -15.04
C ARG A 307 1.62 -0.98 -14.56
N TYR A 308 1.52 -1.98 -15.44
CA TYR A 308 0.93 -3.28 -15.15
C TYR A 308 1.80 -4.40 -15.71
N VAL A 309 2.14 -5.39 -14.87
CA VAL A 309 3.01 -6.53 -15.24
C VAL A 309 2.45 -7.40 -16.37
N ASN A 310 1.13 -7.39 -16.54
CA ASN A 310 0.42 -8.20 -17.53
C ASN A 310 0.00 -7.42 -18.79
N ILE A 311 0.34 -6.13 -18.89
CA ILE A 311 0.01 -5.29 -20.06
C ILE A 311 1.30 -4.77 -20.68
N LEU A 312 1.88 -5.59 -21.57
CA LEU A 312 3.16 -5.34 -22.20
C LEU A 312 2.98 -5.14 -23.72
N PRO A 313 3.72 -4.22 -24.35
CA PRO A 313 3.75 -4.12 -25.82
C PRO A 313 4.46 -5.34 -26.41
N TYR A 314 4.07 -5.75 -27.62
CA TYR A 314 4.83 -6.74 -28.37
C TYR A 314 6.12 -6.13 -28.90
N ASP A 315 7.21 -6.90 -28.92
CA ASP A 315 8.51 -6.42 -29.42
C ASP A 315 8.46 -6.05 -30.90
N SER A 316 7.61 -6.70 -31.70
CA SER A 316 7.52 -6.52 -33.16
C SER A 316 7.01 -5.14 -33.58
N ASN A 317 6.24 -4.46 -32.74
CA ASN A 317 5.63 -3.17 -33.06
C ASN A 317 5.66 -2.16 -31.90
N ARG A 318 6.50 -2.40 -30.86
CA ARG A 318 6.72 -1.42 -29.81
C ARG A 318 7.27 -0.12 -30.37
N VAL A 319 6.97 0.98 -29.71
CA VAL A 319 7.57 2.28 -30.02
C VAL A 319 9.00 2.30 -29.47
N LEU A 320 9.95 2.80 -30.28
CA LEU A 320 11.38 2.83 -29.96
C LEU A 320 11.78 4.28 -29.65
N LEU A 321 12.44 4.50 -28.52
CA LEU A 321 13.01 5.81 -28.20
C LEU A 321 14.47 5.86 -28.59
N ASP A 322 14.90 6.95 -29.21
CA ASP A 322 16.31 7.13 -29.54
C ASP A 322 17.14 7.36 -28.26
N SER A 323 18.40 6.91 -28.27
CA SER A 323 19.36 7.19 -27.20
C SER A 323 19.59 8.70 -27.10
N ASN A 324 19.58 9.27 -25.89
CA ASN A 324 19.94 10.68 -25.72
C ASN A 324 21.40 10.88 -26.19
N GLU A 325 21.62 11.74 -27.19
CA GLU A 325 22.94 11.98 -27.79
C GLU A 325 23.88 12.75 -26.84
N ASP A 326 23.33 13.37 -25.79
CA ASP A 326 24.09 14.09 -24.77
C ASP A 326 24.62 13.11 -23.74
N GLY A 327 25.86 12.68 -23.96
CA GLY A 327 26.54 11.68 -23.16
C GLY A 327 26.65 12.03 -21.67
N GLU A 328 26.12 11.14 -20.85
CA GLU A 328 26.88 10.62 -19.72
C GLU A 328 26.70 9.10 -19.74
N GLU A 329 27.81 8.37 -19.81
CA GLU A 329 27.89 6.94 -19.49
C GLU A 329 27.60 6.77 -17.98
N GLY A 330 26.36 7.07 -17.59
CA GLY A 330 25.82 6.66 -16.31
C GLY A 330 25.39 5.19 -16.37
N GLU A 331 25.38 4.55 -15.20
CA GLU A 331 25.08 3.14 -14.93
C GLU A 331 23.72 2.60 -15.49
N TYR A 332 22.92 3.47 -16.12
CA TYR A 332 21.70 3.14 -16.84
C TYR A 332 21.89 3.45 -18.33
N GLY A 333 22.34 2.46 -19.09
CA GLY A 333 22.52 2.57 -20.54
C GLY A 333 21.29 3.13 -21.27
N ALA A 334 21.52 3.67 -22.48
CA ALA A 334 20.49 4.25 -23.33
C ALA A 334 19.28 3.30 -23.48
N ASN A 335 18.20 3.65 -22.79
CA ASN A 335 17.01 2.82 -22.70
C ASN A 335 16.00 3.27 -23.76
N ASP A 336 15.86 2.46 -24.81
CA ASP A 336 14.96 2.69 -25.96
C ASP A 336 13.48 2.38 -25.64
N TYR A 337 13.18 1.96 -24.41
CA TYR A 337 11.89 1.39 -24.05
C TYR A 337 10.90 2.44 -23.55
N ILE A 338 9.71 2.39 -24.15
CA ILE A 338 8.46 2.93 -23.61
C ILE A 338 7.34 1.91 -23.82
N ASN A 339 6.42 1.80 -22.86
CA ASN A 339 5.27 0.91 -22.99
C ASN A 339 4.22 1.52 -23.94
N ALA A 340 4.46 1.34 -25.24
CA ALA A 340 3.61 1.82 -26.32
C ALA A 340 3.73 0.91 -27.55
N SER A 341 2.68 0.83 -28.35
CA SER A 341 2.63 0.04 -29.59
C SER A 341 2.11 0.89 -30.74
N PHE A 342 2.72 0.77 -31.92
CA PHE A 342 2.11 1.27 -33.15
C PHE A 342 0.89 0.44 -33.51
N ILE A 343 -0.21 1.10 -33.86
CA ILE A 343 -1.46 0.46 -34.25
C ILE A 343 -1.86 0.95 -35.64
N GLU A 344 -2.12 -0.03 -36.50
CA GLU A 344 -2.70 0.17 -37.83
C GLU A 344 -4.11 0.75 -37.72
N GLY A 345 -4.39 1.75 -38.55
CA GLY A 345 -5.74 2.24 -38.75
C GLY A 345 -6.39 1.68 -40.00
N TYR A 346 -7.45 2.34 -40.45
CA TYR A 346 -8.22 1.82 -41.59
C TYR A 346 -7.45 1.94 -42.91
N LYS A 347 -6.72 3.05 -43.10
CA LYS A 347 -5.93 3.31 -44.33
C LYS A 347 -4.43 3.33 -44.09
N TYR A 348 -3.99 3.67 -42.88
CA TYR A 348 -2.58 3.92 -42.59
C TYR A 348 -2.02 2.88 -41.61
N GLN A 349 -0.87 2.29 -41.93
CA GLN A 349 -0.27 1.20 -41.13
C GLN A 349 0.18 1.63 -39.72
N ARG A 350 0.30 2.94 -39.45
CA ARG A 350 0.75 3.47 -38.14
C ARG A 350 -0.07 4.68 -37.74
N GLU A 351 -1.39 4.59 -37.92
CA GLU A 351 -2.29 5.71 -37.70
C GLU A 351 -2.40 6.12 -36.23
N TYR A 352 -2.10 5.20 -35.30
CA TYR A 352 -2.15 5.44 -33.86
C TYR A 352 -0.92 4.91 -33.12
N ILE A 353 -0.69 5.49 -31.94
CA ILE A 353 0.15 4.91 -30.90
C ILE A 353 -0.76 4.63 -29.70
N ALA A 354 -0.89 3.36 -29.32
CA ALA A 354 -1.57 2.96 -28.09
C ALA A 354 -0.53 2.81 -26.97
N THR A 355 -0.66 3.62 -25.91
CA THR A 355 0.31 3.63 -24.81
C THR A 355 -0.37 3.64 -23.44
N GLN A 356 0.36 3.19 -22.41
CA GLN A 356 -0.10 3.30 -21.02
C GLN A 356 -0.19 4.78 -20.59
N GLY A 357 -1.00 5.05 -19.58
CA GLY A 357 -0.96 6.32 -18.86
C GLY A 357 0.41 6.50 -18.21
N PRO A 358 1.15 7.58 -18.50
CA PRO A 358 2.51 7.77 -17.98
C PRO A 358 2.58 7.61 -16.47
N LYS A 359 3.64 6.97 -15.99
CA LYS A 359 4.03 6.97 -14.58
C LYS A 359 4.89 8.20 -14.31
N GLN A 360 5.14 8.52 -13.04
CA GLN A 360 5.97 9.67 -12.67
C GLN A 360 7.35 9.60 -13.36
N GLU A 361 7.97 8.42 -13.30
CA GLU A 361 9.28 8.11 -13.85
C GLU A 361 9.29 7.93 -15.39
N THR A 362 8.13 7.88 -16.05
CA THR A 362 8.04 7.72 -17.52
C THR A 362 7.44 8.94 -18.22
N CYS A 363 7.23 10.06 -17.52
CA CYS A 363 6.69 11.29 -18.14
C CYS A 363 7.69 11.88 -19.16
N ALA A 364 8.99 11.87 -18.86
CA ALA A 364 10.03 12.32 -19.79
C ALA A 364 10.10 11.44 -21.04
N ASP A 365 10.06 10.11 -20.88
CA ASP A 365 9.99 9.16 -22.00
C ASP A 365 8.76 9.41 -22.90
N PHE A 366 7.60 9.72 -22.30
CA PHE A 366 6.38 10.03 -23.04
C PHE A 366 6.52 11.29 -23.89
N TRP A 367 7.06 12.38 -23.35
CA TRP A 367 7.26 13.61 -24.14
C TRP A 367 8.39 13.48 -25.16
N ARG A 368 9.41 12.66 -24.88
CA ARG A 368 10.44 12.28 -25.84
C ARG A 368 9.83 11.54 -27.04
N MET A 369 8.93 10.58 -26.79
CA MET A 369 8.15 9.92 -27.83
C MET A 369 7.36 10.92 -28.68
N VAL A 370 6.70 11.90 -28.03
CA VAL A 370 5.87 12.91 -28.70
C VAL A 370 6.71 13.79 -29.64
N LEU A 371 7.91 14.21 -29.22
CA LEU A 371 8.81 14.99 -30.07
C LEU A 371 9.41 14.13 -31.20
N GLN A 372 9.95 12.97 -30.86
CA GLN A 372 10.65 12.08 -31.81
C GLN A 372 9.75 11.63 -32.97
N TYR A 373 8.50 11.28 -32.68
CA TYR A 373 7.53 10.85 -33.69
C TYR A 373 6.65 11.99 -34.20
N GLU A 374 7.03 13.24 -33.90
CA GLU A 374 6.36 14.41 -34.43
C GLU A 374 4.84 14.43 -34.16
N ILE A 375 4.42 13.94 -33.00
CA ILE A 375 3.01 13.81 -32.63
C ILE A 375 2.34 15.18 -32.54
N GLU A 376 1.21 15.34 -33.23
CA GLU A 376 0.42 16.58 -33.23
C GLU A 376 -0.77 16.52 -32.27
N SER A 377 -1.23 15.32 -31.90
CA SER A 377 -2.46 15.13 -31.14
C SER A 377 -2.37 13.96 -30.17
N ILE A 378 -2.89 14.17 -28.96
CA ILE A 378 -2.95 13.18 -27.88
C ILE A 378 -4.40 13.07 -27.41
N VAL A 379 -4.91 11.85 -27.28
CA VAL A 379 -6.22 11.54 -26.70
C VAL A 379 -6.03 10.83 -25.36
N MET A 380 -6.44 11.49 -24.29
CA MET A 380 -6.45 10.99 -22.92
C MET A 380 -7.88 10.57 -22.55
N LEU A 381 -8.06 9.27 -22.26
CA LEU A 381 -9.37 8.66 -21.99
C LEU A 381 -9.56 8.29 -20.51
N THR A 382 -8.78 8.84 -19.59
CA THR A 382 -8.85 8.54 -18.16
C THR A 382 -8.61 9.79 -17.31
N GLN A 383 -9.26 9.86 -16.15
CA GLN A 383 -8.85 10.80 -15.12
C GLN A 383 -7.53 10.32 -14.47
N PRO A 384 -6.67 11.23 -13.98
CA PRO A 384 -5.44 10.87 -13.27
C PRO A 384 -5.70 9.99 -12.03
N ILE A 385 -6.75 10.31 -11.29
CA ILE A 385 -7.22 9.59 -10.11
C ILE A 385 -8.65 9.13 -10.38
N ASP A 386 -8.92 7.85 -10.14
CA ASP A 386 -10.25 7.24 -10.26
C ASP A 386 -10.46 6.31 -9.06
N HIS A 387 -11.48 6.58 -8.25
CA HIS A 387 -11.76 5.87 -6.98
C HIS A 387 -10.50 5.64 -6.11
N ASP A 388 -9.76 6.71 -5.80
CA ASP A 388 -8.51 6.73 -5.02
C ASP A 388 -7.33 5.91 -5.57
N LYS A 389 -7.45 5.40 -6.81
CA LYS A 389 -6.37 4.70 -7.50
C LYS A 389 -5.72 5.63 -8.53
N ASN A 390 -4.39 5.72 -8.48
CA ASN A 390 -3.60 6.42 -9.50
C ASN A 390 -3.68 5.65 -10.84
N LYS A 391 -4.41 6.20 -11.80
CA LYS A 391 -4.59 5.65 -13.15
C LYS A 391 -3.60 6.25 -14.15
N CYS A 392 -3.24 7.51 -13.96
CA CYS A 392 -2.30 8.22 -14.81
C CYS A 392 -1.62 9.31 -14.00
N CYS A 393 -0.31 9.51 -14.18
CA CYS A 393 0.33 10.72 -13.68
C CYS A 393 -0.22 11.93 -14.47
N GLN A 394 -0.35 13.08 -13.82
CA GLN A 394 -0.58 14.33 -14.54
C GLN A 394 0.72 14.75 -15.24
N TYR A 395 0.95 14.18 -16.43
CA TYR A 395 2.15 14.42 -17.25
C TYR A 395 2.11 15.75 -18.01
N PHE A 396 1.20 16.66 -17.67
CA PHE A 396 1.03 17.94 -18.34
C PHE A 396 0.82 19.08 -17.33
N PRO A 397 1.27 20.31 -17.65
CA PRO A 397 1.05 21.48 -16.81
C PRO A 397 -0.41 21.95 -16.85
N ARG A 398 -0.82 22.71 -15.84
CA ARG A 398 -2.10 23.45 -15.86
C ARG A 398 -2.03 24.63 -16.83
N PHE A 399 -3.18 25.23 -17.13
CA PHE A 399 -3.26 26.42 -17.98
C PHE A 399 -2.30 27.53 -17.50
N ASP A 400 -1.60 28.15 -18.46
CA ASP A 400 -0.57 29.18 -18.27
C ASP A 400 0.61 28.77 -17.38
N GLN A 401 0.82 27.46 -17.20
CA GLN A 401 1.97 26.90 -16.50
C GLN A 401 2.84 26.11 -17.47
N TYR A 402 4.08 25.86 -17.04
CA TYR A 402 4.98 24.94 -17.69
C TYR A 402 5.51 23.90 -16.69
N THR A 403 5.91 22.75 -17.22
CA THR A 403 6.60 21.71 -16.47
C THR A 403 7.78 21.24 -17.31
N ASP A 404 8.93 21.10 -16.67
CA ASP A 404 10.14 20.56 -17.27
C ASP A 404 10.23 19.05 -17.00
N TYR A 405 10.39 18.26 -18.06
CA TYR A 405 10.56 16.81 -18.05
C TYR A 405 11.94 16.46 -18.61
N GLY A 406 12.97 16.55 -17.77
CA GLY A 406 14.36 16.49 -18.23
C GLY A 406 14.71 17.74 -19.04
N ASP A 407 15.16 17.55 -20.27
CA ASP A 407 15.49 18.60 -21.24
C ASP A 407 14.28 19.07 -22.08
N ILE A 408 13.09 18.52 -21.84
CA ILE A 408 11.86 18.86 -22.55
C ILE A 408 10.97 19.74 -21.67
N ARG A 409 10.69 20.96 -22.12
CA ARG A 409 9.72 21.88 -21.51
C ARG A 409 8.36 21.75 -22.17
N VAL A 410 7.31 21.54 -21.38
CA VAL A 410 5.92 21.55 -21.85
C VAL A 410 5.21 22.74 -21.24
N LYS A 411 4.67 23.65 -22.05
CA LYS A 411 3.85 24.80 -21.60
C LYS A 411 2.42 24.67 -22.09
N CYS A 412 1.43 24.84 -21.21
CA CYS A 412 0.03 24.95 -21.62
C CYS A 412 -0.30 26.40 -21.99
N THR A 413 -0.64 26.63 -23.25
CA THR A 413 -0.92 27.98 -23.78
C THR A 413 -2.41 28.25 -23.97
N GLN A 414 -3.22 27.20 -24.15
CA GLN A 414 -4.66 27.31 -24.28
C GLN A 414 -5.33 26.12 -23.58
N GLU A 415 -6.45 26.37 -22.93
CA GLU A 415 -7.33 25.34 -22.37
C GLU A 415 -8.79 25.73 -22.67
N LEU A 416 -9.52 24.83 -23.32
CA LEU A 416 -10.95 24.96 -23.60
C LEU A 416 -11.71 23.89 -22.84
N ASN A 417 -12.67 24.35 -22.03
CA ASN A 417 -13.54 23.49 -21.24
C ASN A 417 -14.84 23.24 -21.99
N LEU A 418 -14.91 22.11 -22.68
CA LEU A 418 -16.10 21.69 -23.42
C LEU A 418 -16.87 20.64 -22.61
N SER A 419 -18.15 20.46 -22.92
CA SER A 419 -19.03 19.58 -22.14
C SER A 419 -18.56 18.13 -22.07
N LEU A 420 -17.92 17.61 -23.13
CA LEU A 420 -17.50 16.20 -23.23
C LEU A 420 -16.01 15.98 -22.93
N TYR A 421 -15.17 17.00 -23.11
CA TYR A 421 -13.72 16.88 -23.04
C TYR A 421 -13.04 18.23 -22.78
N TYR A 422 -11.86 18.20 -22.17
CA TYR A 422 -10.94 19.34 -22.18
C TYR A 422 -10.07 19.31 -23.45
N LYS A 423 -9.92 20.45 -24.12
CA LYS A 423 -8.97 20.62 -25.21
C LYS A 423 -7.84 21.54 -24.76
N ARG A 424 -6.60 21.09 -24.83
CA ARG A 424 -5.41 21.89 -24.48
C ARG A 424 -4.49 22.04 -25.67
N LEU A 425 -3.79 23.17 -25.73
CA LEU A 425 -2.66 23.39 -26.64
C LEU A 425 -1.37 23.47 -25.84
N PHE A 426 -0.49 22.49 -26.07
CA PHE A 426 0.83 22.45 -25.47
C PHE A 426 1.88 22.93 -26.47
N LEU A 427 2.79 23.79 -26.01
CA LEU A 427 4.06 24.05 -26.68
C LEU A 427 5.13 23.19 -26.01
N VAL A 428 5.62 22.19 -26.74
CA VAL A 428 6.64 21.25 -26.29
C VAL A 428 7.97 21.68 -26.89
N SER A 429 8.95 22.03 -26.06
CA SER A 429 10.24 22.56 -26.49
C SER A 429 11.41 21.73 -25.98
N LYS A 430 12.40 21.46 -26.85
CA LYS A 430 13.69 20.84 -26.52
C LYS A 430 14.79 21.57 -27.28
N GLY A 431 15.65 22.29 -26.58
CA GLY A 431 16.61 23.21 -27.23
C GLY A 431 15.90 24.24 -28.10
N ASN A 432 16.27 24.29 -29.39
CA ASN A 432 15.67 25.20 -30.38
C ASN A 432 14.42 24.63 -31.08
N LEU A 433 14.06 23.37 -30.81
CA LEU A 433 12.87 22.75 -31.37
C LEU A 433 11.66 23.09 -30.50
N THR A 434 10.63 23.68 -31.08
CA THR A 434 9.32 23.86 -30.43
C THR A 434 8.23 23.30 -31.31
N LYS A 435 7.34 22.48 -30.72
CA LYS A 435 6.22 21.84 -31.41
C LYS A 435 4.90 22.09 -30.67
N ALA A 436 3.87 22.42 -31.44
CA ALA A 436 2.51 22.54 -30.95
C ALA A 436 1.81 21.17 -30.93
N VAL A 437 1.23 20.79 -29.79
CA VAL A 437 0.55 19.51 -29.58
C VAL A 437 -0.83 19.75 -28.99
N PHE A 438 -1.88 19.27 -29.67
CA PHE A 438 -3.24 19.28 -29.13
C PHE A 438 -3.47 18.09 -28.20
N HIS A 439 -4.13 18.34 -27.08
CA HIS A 439 -4.45 17.30 -26.10
C HIS A 439 -5.94 17.30 -25.79
N TYR A 440 -6.59 16.17 -26.08
CA TYR A 440 -8.01 15.93 -25.90
C TYR A 440 -8.23 15.01 -24.70
N HIS A 441 -8.77 15.54 -23.60
CA HIS A 441 -9.04 14.77 -22.38
C HIS A 441 -10.54 14.51 -22.24
N PHE A 442 -11.00 13.31 -22.55
CA PHE A 442 -12.40 12.92 -22.43
C PHE A 442 -12.80 12.74 -20.96
N LEU A 443 -13.88 13.40 -20.53
CA LEU A 443 -14.22 13.50 -19.09
C LEU A 443 -14.99 12.30 -18.55
N GLU A 444 -15.96 11.80 -19.31
CA GLU A 444 -16.97 10.86 -18.83
C GLU A 444 -16.73 9.42 -19.29
N TRP A 445 -15.69 8.79 -18.75
CA TRP A 445 -15.47 7.36 -18.91
C TRP A 445 -15.06 6.77 -17.55
N PRO A 446 -15.94 6.05 -16.83
CA PRO A 446 -15.57 5.38 -15.58
C PRO A 446 -14.72 4.13 -15.84
N ASP A 447 -13.93 3.68 -14.86
CA ASP A 447 -13.02 2.55 -15.08
C ASP A 447 -13.72 1.20 -15.21
N HIS A 448 -13.21 0.37 -16.11
CA HIS A 448 -13.76 -0.94 -16.49
C HIS A 448 -15.20 -0.92 -17.03
N SER A 449 -15.78 0.26 -17.25
CA SER A 449 -17.12 0.45 -17.84
C SER A 449 -17.03 1.12 -19.22
N CYS A 450 -18.18 1.56 -19.72
CA CYS A 450 -18.33 2.30 -20.97
C CYS A 450 -18.94 3.69 -20.69
N PRO A 451 -18.76 4.68 -21.58
CA PRO A 451 -19.46 5.95 -21.48
C PRO A 451 -20.98 5.73 -21.43
N ALA A 452 -21.70 6.57 -20.68
CA ALA A 452 -23.16 6.46 -20.56
C ALA A 452 -23.89 6.64 -21.90
N SER A 453 -23.28 7.39 -22.82
CA SER A 453 -23.85 7.77 -24.11
C SER A 453 -22.93 7.37 -25.26
N THR A 454 -23.42 6.48 -26.13
CA THR A 454 -22.75 6.11 -27.39
C THR A 454 -22.60 7.31 -28.32
N ALA A 455 -23.58 8.21 -28.34
CA ALA A 455 -23.57 9.40 -29.17
C ALA A 455 -22.40 10.33 -28.85
N ASP A 456 -22.03 10.44 -27.57
CA ASP A 456 -20.97 11.34 -27.12
C ASP A 456 -19.58 10.84 -27.52
N LEU A 457 -19.32 9.52 -27.40
CA LEU A 457 -18.06 8.96 -27.87
C LEU A 457 -17.93 9.04 -29.41
N ILE A 458 -19.02 8.76 -30.15
CA ILE A 458 -19.06 8.93 -31.61
C ILE A 458 -18.78 10.39 -31.99
N LYS A 459 -19.41 11.35 -31.30
CA LYS A 459 -19.20 12.78 -31.53
C LYS A 459 -17.75 13.17 -31.26
N PHE A 460 -17.20 12.72 -30.14
CA PHE A 460 -15.81 12.98 -29.76
C PHE A 460 -14.81 12.41 -30.78
N SER A 461 -14.94 11.15 -31.20
CA SER A 461 -14.10 10.53 -32.23
C SER A 461 -14.15 11.32 -33.55
N LYS A 462 -15.35 11.74 -33.99
CA LYS A 462 -15.50 12.56 -35.20
C LYS A 462 -14.82 13.91 -35.09
N ILE A 463 -14.89 14.58 -33.93
CA ILE A 463 -14.24 15.86 -33.72
C ILE A 463 -12.72 15.70 -33.77
N VAL A 464 -12.15 14.77 -32.98
CA VAL A 464 -10.70 14.52 -32.97
C VAL A 464 -10.20 14.23 -34.38
N ARG A 465 -10.91 13.39 -35.14
CA ARG A 465 -10.55 13.05 -36.51
C ARG A 465 -10.62 14.25 -37.47
N ALA A 466 -11.66 15.07 -37.37
CA ALA A 466 -11.84 16.25 -38.23
C ALA A 466 -10.76 17.33 -38.00
N GLU A 467 -10.16 17.37 -36.82
CA GLU A 467 -9.12 18.35 -36.47
C GLU A 467 -7.69 17.86 -36.80
N ARG A 468 -7.52 16.60 -37.23
CA ARG A 468 -6.21 16.08 -37.66
C ARG A 468 -5.79 16.70 -39.00
N LYS A 469 -4.58 17.26 -39.04
CA LYS A 469 -3.98 17.80 -40.27
C LYS A 469 -3.42 16.69 -41.16
N SER A 470 -2.77 15.71 -40.55
CA SER A 470 -2.19 14.55 -41.23
C SER A 470 -2.57 13.24 -40.53
N TYR A 471 -2.95 12.25 -41.32
CA TYR A 471 -3.18 10.88 -40.84
C TYR A 471 -1.91 10.01 -40.92
N ALA A 472 -0.85 10.51 -41.56
CA ALA A 472 0.46 9.85 -41.57
C ALA A 472 1.22 10.03 -40.24
N ILE A 473 0.91 11.10 -39.51
CA ILE A 473 1.42 11.31 -38.15
C ILE A 473 0.51 10.55 -37.17
N PRO A 474 1.05 9.67 -36.32
CA PRO A 474 0.24 8.87 -35.41
C PRO A 474 -0.56 9.73 -34.41
N LEU A 475 -1.79 9.32 -34.12
CA LEU A 475 -2.55 9.83 -32.99
C LEU A 475 -2.17 9.04 -31.74
N VAL A 476 -1.61 9.69 -30.72
CA VAL A 476 -1.36 9.04 -29.44
C VAL A 476 -2.68 8.90 -28.70
N VAL A 477 -3.03 7.68 -28.29
CA VAL A 477 -4.24 7.39 -27.53
C VAL A 477 -3.84 6.60 -26.27
N HIS A 478 -4.23 7.10 -25.10
CA HIS A 478 -3.93 6.43 -23.85
C HIS A 478 -5.09 6.49 -22.86
N CYS A 479 -5.08 5.54 -21.92
CA CYS A 479 -5.92 5.54 -20.73
C CYS A 479 -5.02 5.26 -19.51
N SER A 480 -5.36 4.27 -18.68
CA SER A 480 -4.46 3.76 -17.65
C SER A 480 -3.49 2.70 -18.21
N ALA A 481 -4.00 1.57 -18.68
CA ALA A 481 -3.19 0.47 -19.23
C ALA A 481 -2.90 0.62 -20.74
N GLY A 482 -3.65 1.49 -21.44
CA GLY A 482 -3.50 1.67 -22.88
C GLY A 482 -4.08 0.53 -23.73
N VAL A 483 -5.11 -0.18 -23.22
CA VAL A 483 -5.71 -1.34 -23.90
C VAL A 483 -7.24 -1.35 -23.88
N GLY A 484 -7.88 -1.05 -22.75
CA GLY A 484 -9.34 -1.06 -22.61
C GLY A 484 -10.01 0.09 -23.35
N ARG A 485 -10.15 1.25 -22.69
CA ARG A 485 -10.74 2.48 -23.27
C ARG A 485 -10.01 2.91 -24.55
N THR A 486 -8.67 2.84 -24.55
CA THR A 486 -7.82 3.08 -25.73
C THR A 486 -8.22 2.19 -26.91
N GLY A 487 -8.33 0.87 -26.68
CA GLY A 487 -8.73 -0.05 -27.73
C GLY A 487 -10.16 0.19 -28.21
N THR A 488 -11.08 0.52 -27.31
CA THR A 488 -12.46 0.86 -27.68
C THR A 488 -12.53 2.12 -28.54
N PHE A 489 -11.79 3.18 -28.20
CA PHE A 489 -11.75 4.40 -29.00
C PHE A 489 -11.15 4.14 -30.39
N ILE A 490 -10.01 3.46 -30.47
CA ILE A 490 -9.36 3.13 -31.74
C ILE A 490 -10.26 2.22 -32.60
N ALA A 491 -10.85 1.19 -32.01
CA ALA A 491 -11.77 0.29 -32.72
C ALA A 491 -12.99 1.04 -33.27
N LEU A 492 -13.60 1.92 -32.47
CA LEU A 492 -14.72 2.75 -32.91
C LEU A 492 -14.31 3.63 -34.09
N ASP A 493 -13.17 4.30 -33.99
CA ASP A 493 -12.67 5.21 -35.02
C ASP A 493 -12.36 4.49 -36.34
N ILE A 494 -11.81 3.27 -36.29
CA ILE A 494 -11.61 2.40 -37.47
C ILE A 494 -12.96 1.97 -38.06
N VAL A 495 -13.88 1.48 -37.23
CA VAL A 495 -15.20 1.02 -37.70
C VAL A 495 -16.01 2.15 -38.32
N LEU A 496 -15.96 3.36 -37.75
CA LEU A 496 -16.63 4.54 -38.32
C LEU A 496 -16.08 4.91 -39.70
N GLN A 497 -14.79 4.73 -39.95
CA GLN A 497 -14.20 4.92 -41.28
C GLN A 497 -14.67 3.85 -42.28
N ARG A 498 -14.65 2.57 -41.88
CA ARG A 498 -15.18 1.46 -42.71
C ARG A 498 -16.66 1.67 -43.05
N LEU A 499 -17.44 2.11 -42.07
CA LEU A 499 -18.84 2.48 -42.23
C LEU A 499 -19.05 3.60 -43.25
N GLN A 500 -18.16 4.59 -43.28
CA GLN A 500 -18.24 5.69 -44.23
C GLN A 500 -17.85 5.26 -45.65
N GLN A 501 -16.78 4.48 -45.79
CA GLN A 501 -16.14 4.16 -47.08
C GLN A 501 -16.73 2.90 -47.73
N GLU A 502 -16.89 1.81 -46.99
CA GLU A 502 -17.30 0.49 -47.53
C GLU A 502 -18.77 0.16 -47.28
N LYS A 503 -19.43 0.89 -46.37
CA LYS A 503 -20.78 0.56 -45.87
C LYS A 503 -20.86 -0.86 -45.29
N LYS A 504 -19.78 -1.29 -44.63
CA LYS A 504 -19.66 -2.57 -43.94
C LYS A 504 -19.19 -2.36 -42.50
N ILE A 505 -19.57 -3.30 -41.63
CA ILE A 505 -19.19 -3.34 -40.21
C ILE A 505 -18.61 -4.72 -39.91
N ASN A 506 -17.45 -4.77 -39.27
CA ASN A 506 -16.92 -6.01 -38.70
C ASN A 506 -16.19 -5.69 -37.39
N VAL A 507 -16.94 -5.67 -36.28
CA VAL A 507 -16.39 -5.38 -34.96
C VAL A 507 -15.46 -6.51 -34.50
N TYR A 508 -15.84 -7.76 -34.76
CA TYR A 508 -15.05 -8.95 -34.43
C TYR A 508 -13.64 -8.88 -35.04
N ASP A 509 -13.55 -8.76 -36.36
CA ASP A 509 -12.27 -8.70 -37.06
C ASP A 509 -11.48 -7.46 -36.64
N THR A 510 -12.12 -6.29 -36.54
CA THR A 510 -11.43 -5.06 -36.09
C THR A 510 -10.74 -5.27 -34.74
N VAL A 511 -11.44 -5.82 -33.74
CA VAL A 511 -10.86 -6.07 -32.41
C VAL A 511 -9.80 -7.17 -32.46
N LYS A 512 -10.02 -8.23 -33.25
CA LYS A 512 -9.05 -9.29 -33.46
C LYS A 512 -7.74 -8.76 -34.08
N GLN A 513 -7.81 -7.87 -35.06
CA GLN A 513 -6.63 -7.21 -35.65
C GLN A 513 -5.91 -6.31 -34.65
N LEU A 514 -6.64 -5.57 -33.81
CA LEU A 514 -6.03 -4.80 -32.73
C LEU A 514 -5.29 -5.69 -31.72
N ARG A 515 -5.85 -6.87 -31.41
CA ARG A 515 -5.22 -7.86 -30.52
C ARG A 515 -3.94 -8.48 -31.09
N ARG A 516 -3.76 -8.49 -32.41
CA ARG A 516 -2.48 -8.89 -33.04
C ARG A 516 -1.36 -7.87 -32.80
N GLN A 517 -1.71 -6.64 -32.51
CA GLN A 517 -0.77 -5.52 -32.42
C GLN A 517 -0.54 -5.07 -30.97
N ARG A 518 -1.51 -5.25 -30.08
CA ARG A 518 -1.32 -5.00 -28.65
C ARG A 518 -2.21 -5.89 -27.81
N VAL A 519 -1.67 -6.40 -26.71
CA VAL A 519 -2.41 -7.28 -25.79
C VAL A 519 -3.71 -6.62 -25.32
N LYS A 520 -4.75 -7.44 -25.10
CA LYS A 520 -5.98 -7.05 -24.39
C LYS A 520 -6.74 -5.82 -24.95
N MET A 521 -6.46 -5.36 -26.18
CA MET A 521 -7.19 -4.26 -26.84
C MET A 521 -8.71 -4.51 -26.85
N VAL A 522 -9.51 -3.55 -26.36
CA VAL A 522 -10.93 -3.76 -25.99
C VAL A 522 -11.02 -4.86 -24.93
N GLN A 523 -10.87 -4.47 -23.67
CA GLN A 523 -10.49 -5.40 -22.59
C GLN A 523 -11.68 -6.18 -22.04
N THR A 524 -12.88 -5.61 -22.03
CA THR A 524 -14.08 -6.21 -21.41
C THR A 524 -15.18 -6.50 -22.43
N LEU A 525 -16.06 -7.46 -22.10
CA LEU A 525 -17.24 -7.76 -22.92
C LEU A 525 -18.16 -6.55 -23.06
N ASP A 526 -18.26 -5.72 -22.02
CA ASP A 526 -19.06 -4.49 -22.05
C ASP A 526 -18.50 -3.49 -23.08
N GLN A 527 -17.18 -3.32 -23.12
CA GLN A 527 -16.51 -2.48 -24.13
C GLN A 527 -16.71 -3.01 -25.55
N TYR A 528 -16.68 -4.33 -25.73
CA TYR A 528 -16.96 -4.97 -27.02
C TYR A 528 -18.42 -4.78 -27.45
N THR A 529 -19.35 -4.98 -26.53
CA THR A 529 -20.79 -4.73 -26.73
C THR A 529 -21.07 -3.26 -27.05
N PHE A 530 -20.38 -2.35 -26.38
CA PHE A 530 -20.51 -0.92 -26.59
C PHE A 530 -20.12 -0.48 -28.00
N LEU A 531 -19.14 -1.15 -28.63
CA LEU A 531 -18.81 -0.91 -30.05
C LEU A 531 -19.99 -1.23 -30.97
N TYR A 532 -20.67 -2.37 -30.75
CA TYR A 532 -21.89 -2.70 -31.49
C TYR A 532 -23.01 -1.67 -31.25
N GLN A 533 -23.19 -1.22 -30.01
CA GLN A 533 -24.17 -0.17 -29.68
C GLN A 533 -23.84 1.14 -30.40
N CYS A 534 -22.57 1.54 -30.47
CA CYS A 534 -22.13 2.71 -31.22
C CYS A 534 -22.41 2.57 -32.72
N CYS A 535 -22.17 1.38 -33.29
CA CYS A 535 -22.50 1.11 -34.69
C CYS A 535 -24.01 1.23 -34.93
N MET A 536 -24.83 0.70 -34.03
CA MET A 536 -26.29 0.74 -34.17
C MET A 536 -26.83 2.17 -34.07
N GLU A 537 -26.30 2.96 -33.14
CA GLU A 537 -26.60 4.39 -32.99
C GLU A 537 -26.24 5.16 -34.28
N TYR A 538 -25.06 4.90 -34.85
CA TYR A 538 -24.61 5.54 -36.09
C TYR A 538 -25.50 5.18 -37.29
N VAL A 539 -25.83 3.89 -37.46
CA VAL A 539 -26.68 3.40 -38.55
C VAL A 539 -28.11 3.96 -38.41
N SER A 540 -28.66 3.97 -37.21
CA SER A 540 -30.00 4.50 -36.93
C SER A 540 -30.11 5.99 -37.26
N LYS A 541 -29.11 6.79 -36.90
CA LYS A 541 -29.04 8.22 -37.25
C LYS A 541 -28.87 8.46 -38.74
N SER A 542 -28.11 7.60 -39.43
CA SER A 542 -27.90 7.71 -40.89
C SER A 542 -29.17 7.38 -41.68
N ASN A 543 -30.03 6.49 -41.16
CA ASN A 543 -31.30 6.09 -41.79
C ASN A 543 -32.43 7.10 -41.57
N ARG A 544 -32.39 7.91 -40.50
CA ARG A 544 -33.28 9.06 -40.31
C ARG A 544 -32.89 10.14 -41.33
N LYS A 545 -33.48 10.10 -42.53
CA LYS A 545 -33.32 11.14 -43.57
C LYS A 545 -33.40 12.53 -42.93
N LYS A 546 -32.43 13.42 -43.22
CA LYS A 546 -32.61 14.86 -42.99
C LYS A 546 -33.90 15.27 -43.74
N PRO A 547 -34.87 15.95 -43.09
CA PRO A 547 -36.04 16.43 -43.81
C PRO A 547 -35.59 17.34 -44.95
N LYS A 548 -36.12 17.09 -46.15
CA LYS A 548 -36.02 18.01 -47.28
C LYS A 548 -36.86 19.24 -46.97
N THR A 549 -36.26 20.41 -47.18
CA THR A 549 -36.85 21.76 -47.26
C THR A 549 -37.52 22.36 -46.02
N SER A 550 -37.04 23.54 -45.62
CA SER A 550 -37.84 24.76 -45.82
C SER A 550 -36.91 25.98 -45.85
N ASN A 551 -37.14 26.83 -46.85
CA ASN A 551 -36.58 28.17 -46.95
C ASN A 551 -36.91 28.93 -45.66
N ILE A 552 -35.91 29.45 -44.98
CA ILE A 552 -36.14 30.47 -43.95
C ILE A 552 -36.14 31.81 -44.68
N GLU A 553 -37.35 32.33 -44.88
CA GLU A 553 -37.57 33.75 -45.14
C GLU A 553 -36.95 34.58 -44.02
N ILE A 554 -36.16 35.57 -44.44
CA ILE A 554 -35.61 36.59 -43.57
C ILE A 554 -36.76 37.50 -43.15
N ILE A 555 -37.32 37.26 -41.96
CA ILE A 555 -38.17 38.25 -41.28
C ILE A 555 -37.29 39.01 -40.29
N ARG A 556 -36.95 40.25 -40.67
CA ARG A 556 -36.46 41.26 -39.73
C ARG A 556 -37.58 41.62 -38.77
N ARG A 557 -37.32 41.58 -37.47
CA ARG A 557 -37.99 42.47 -36.52
C ARG A 557 -37.12 42.69 -35.27
N ASP A 558 -37.00 43.97 -34.97
CA ASP A 558 -36.16 44.59 -33.96
C ASP A 558 -36.58 44.31 -32.51
N ASP A 559 -35.60 44.52 -31.63
CA ASP A 559 -35.69 45.11 -30.30
C ASP A 559 -36.42 44.39 -29.14
N LYS A 560 -35.62 43.77 -28.25
CA LYS A 560 -35.16 44.33 -26.94
C LYS A 560 -34.97 43.23 -25.88
N GLY A 561 -33.76 43.19 -25.32
CA GLY A 561 -33.46 42.46 -24.07
C GLY A 561 -32.22 41.56 -24.14
N LYS A 562 -31.02 42.14 -24.20
CA LYS A 562 -29.75 41.41 -23.97
C LYS A 562 -29.23 41.69 -22.57
N GLN A 563 -28.99 40.63 -21.79
CA GLN A 563 -28.03 40.63 -20.68
C GLN A 563 -26.81 39.81 -21.11
N HIS A 564 -25.66 40.30 -20.69
CA HIS A 564 -24.35 40.16 -21.31
C HIS A 564 -23.55 39.01 -20.69
N TYR A 565 -22.90 38.19 -21.51
CA TYR A 565 -21.68 37.45 -21.16
C TYR A 565 -20.67 37.69 -22.29
N PRO A 566 -19.37 37.87 -22.00
CA PRO A 566 -18.48 38.53 -22.95
C PRO A 566 -18.05 37.59 -24.08
N ASP A 567 -18.20 38.07 -25.31
CA ASP A 567 -17.41 37.66 -26.46
C ASP A 567 -15.97 38.14 -26.22
N VAL A 568 -15.01 37.22 -26.11
CA VAL A 568 -13.60 37.57 -26.29
C VAL A 568 -13.28 37.40 -27.77
N ILE A 569 -13.16 38.55 -28.42
CA ILE A 569 -12.75 38.72 -29.81
C ILE A 569 -11.30 38.26 -29.96
N LEU A 570 -11.08 37.41 -30.97
CA LEU A 570 -9.78 37.05 -31.52
C LEU A 570 -9.02 38.29 -31.97
N GLU A 571 -7.90 38.61 -31.31
CA GLU A 571 -6.78 39.28 -31.96
C GLU A 571 -5.68 38.25 -32.20
N VAL A 572 -5.55 37.85 -33.46
CA VAL A 572 -4.41 37.08 -33.97
C VAL A 572 -3.35 38.10 -34.37
N GLU A 573 -2.36 38.34 -33.51
CA GLU A 573 -1.08 38.87 -34.00
C GLU A 573 -0.37 37.73 -34.74
N GLN A 574 -0.43 37.78 -36.07
CA GLN A 574 0.44 36.99 -36.95
C GLN A 574 1.88 37.47 -36.77
N GLN A 575 2.60 36.89 -35.81
CA GLN A 575 4.06 36.87 -35.88
C GLN A 575 4.46 35.82 -36.92
N HIS A 576 4.91 36.30 -38.08
CA HIS A 576 5.56 35.51 -39.11
C HIS A 576 6.77 34.77 -38.52
N ILE A 577 6.60 33.50 -38.14
CA ILE A 577 7.72 32.59 -37.91
C ILE A 577 8.00 31.92 -39.27
N ALA A 578 9.07 32.38 -39.90
CA ALA A 578 9.62 31.74 -41.08
C ALA A 578 9.99 30.29 -40.76
N VAL A 579 9.37 29.35 -41.47
CA VAL A 579 9.78 27.93 -41.46
C VAL A 579 11.07 27.84 -42.26
N GLY A 580 12.20 27.78 -41.55
CA GLY A 580 13.49 27.46 -42.15
C GLY A 580 13.52 26.01 -42.61
N ASN A 581 13.33 25.78 -43.92
CA ASN A 581 13.69 24.52 -44.56
C ASN A 581 15.21 24.42 -44.59
N GLY A 582 15.80 23.62 -43.69
CA GLY A 582 17.25 23.40 -43.70
C GLY A 582 17.82 22.89 -42.38
N GLY A 583 17.25 21.84 -41.81
CA GLY A 583 17.86 21.12 -40.68
C GLY A 583 17.79 19.63 -40.94
N LYS A 584 18.94 18.93 -40.88
CA LYS A 584 18.96 17.47 -40.82
C LYS A 584 18.18 17.02 -39.57
N PRO A 585 17.38 15.95 -39.62
CA PRO A 585 16.65 15.48 -38.44
C PRO A 585 17.64 15.13 -37.32
N LEU A 586 17.44 15.71 -36.14
CA LEU A 586 18.20 15.41 -34.91
C LEU A 586 17.96 13.97 -34.41
N PHE A 587 16.92 13.31 -34.93
CA PHE A 587 16.55 11.94 -34.58
C PHE A 587 16.66 11.06 -35.81
N ASN A 588 17.45 10.00 -35.71
CA ASN A 588 17.65 9.07 -36.80
C ASN A 588 16.46 8.10 -36.81
N ILE A 589 15.45 8.38 -37.65
CA ILE A 589 14.21 7.58 -37.70
C ILE A 589 14.55 6.14 -38.13
N LYS A 590 14.71 5.24 -37.16
CA LYS A 590 14.95 3.81 -37.39
C LYS A 590 13.63 3.06 -37.35
N PHE A 591 13.24 2.49 -38.50
CA PHE A 591 12.10 1.61 -38.59
C PHE A 591 12.55 0.15 -38.34
N PRO A 592 11.90 -0.61 -37.44
CA PRO A 592 12.16 -2.04 -37.33
C PRO A 592 11.77 -2.75 -38.63
N LYS A 593 12.65 -3.64 -39.12
CA LYS A 593 12.41 -4.46 -40.31
C LYS A 593 11.33 -5.50 -39.98
N SER A 594 10.17 -5.41 -40.62
CA SER A 594 9.12 -6.43 -40.51
C SER A 594 9.56 -7.72 -41.21
N VAL A 595 9.47 -8.84 -40.50
CA VAL A 595 9.55 -10.19 -41.10
C VAL A 595 8.25 -10.44 -41.85
N HIS A 596 8.33 -10.68 -43.16
CA HIS A 596 7.20 -11.07 -43.99
C HIS A 596 6.63 -12.43 -43.51
N ALA A 597 5.37 -12.45 -43.08
CA ALA A 597 4.54 -13.65 -43.15
C ALA A 597 3.85 -13.66 -44.52
N GLY A 598 4.07 -14.71 -45.30
CA GLY A 598 3.66 -14.80 -46.70
C GLY A 598 2.14 -14.86 -46.93
N GLY A 599 1.75 -14.38 -48.11
CA GLY A 599 0.57 -14.85 -48.85
C GLY A 599 -0.74 -14.08 -48.62
N LEU A 600 -0.99 -13.05 -49.43
CA LEU A 600 -2.16 -12.89 -50.31
C LEU A 600 -2.18 -11.45 -50.85
N GLY A 601 -2.21 -11.32 -52.18
CA GLY A 601 -1.97 -10.07 -52.89
C GLY A 601 -3.01 -9.00 -52.63
N ASN A 602 -2.55 -7.75 -52.54
CA ASN A 602 -3.32 -6.58 -52.89
C ASN A 602 -2.41 -5.55 -53.56
N VAL A 603 -2.83 -5.15 -54.75
CA VAL A 603 -2.15 -4.23 -55.65
C VAL A 603 -2.17 -2.83 -55.04
N SER A 604 -1.00 -2.28 -54.74
CA SER A 604 -0.80 -0.87 -54.40
C SER A 604 -0.81 -0.05 -55.69
N PHE A 605 -1.83 0.80 -55.87
CA PHE A 605 -1.77 1.90 -56.84
C PHE A 605 -1.20 3.13 -56.15
N ALA A 606 0.10 3.36 -56.34
CA ALA A 606 0.72 4.67 -56.21
C ALA A 606 1.32 5.04 -57.58
N PRO A 607 1.22 6.29 -58.07
CA PRO A 607 1.84 6.68 -59.34
C PRO A 607 3.34 6.83 -59.15
N ASN A 608 4.12 6.16 -60.01
CA ASN A 608 5.56 6.32 -60.10
C ASN A 608 5.94 7.61 -60.85
N GLU A 609 7.03 8.20 -60.36
CA GLU A 609 8.11 8.87 -61.10
C GLU A 609 7.86 10.25 -61.73
N ILE A 610 8.60 11.24 -61.20
CA ILE A 610 9.36 12.18 -62.03
C ILE A 610 10.81 12.12 -61.55
N GLU A 611 11.64 11.39 -62.30
CA GLU A 611 13.08 11.66 -62.37
C GLU A 611 13.27 13.02 -63.05
N SER A 612 14.16 13.85 -62.50
CA SER A 612 14.87 14.84 -63.30
C SER A 612 16.33 14.82 -62.90
N ASP A 613 17.09 14.41 -63.90
CA ASP A 613 18.51 14.22 -64.04
C ASP A 613 19.29 15.55 -64.06
N LYS A 614 20.62 15.42 -63.94
CA LYS A 614 21.70 16.32 -64.42
C LYS A 614 22.38 17.36 -63.51
N SER A 615 23.60 16.95 -63.13
CA SER A 615 24.91 17.57 -63.44
C SER A 615 25.24 18.99 -62.95
N ALA A 616 26.20 19.08 -62.02
CA ALA A 616 27.59 19.53 -62.22
C ALA A 616 28.32 19.53 -60.87
#